data_AF-A0AB38CSR7-F1
#
_entry.id   AF-A0AB38CSR7-F1
#
_cell.length_a   1.000
_cell.length_b   1.000
_cell.length_c   1.000
_cell.angle_alpha   90.00
_cell.angle_beta   90.00
_cell.angle_gamma   90.00
#
_symmetry.space_group_name_H-M   'P 1'
#
loop_
_entity.id
_entity.type
_entity.pdbx_description
1 polymer ?
#
loop_
_entity_poly.entity_id
_entity_poly.type
_entity_poly.pdbx_seq_one_letter_code
_entity_poly.pdbx_strand_id
1 'polypeptide(L)'
;MTVHTDWVPDLSTFASRLAAIRHQMGWNIKEAALACGIKPQSWRGWELGGHRPREYPELCQLIADRTGVDYVWLMTGQDRRPMSVQLTRGGKESGGGGNAILTPE
;
A
#
# COMPACT_ATOMS: atom_id res chain seq x y z
N MET A 1 28.05 -20.06 -9.24
CA MET A 1 27.02 -19.05 -9.55
C MET A 1 26.17 -18.90 -8.31
N THR A 2 26.34 -17.83 -7.54
CA THR A 2 25.51 -17.54 -6.36
C THR A 2 24.20 -16.91 -6.83
N VAL A 3 23.08 -17.52 -6.47
CA VAL A 3 21.75 -16.96 -6.73
C VAL A 3 21.55 -15.77 -5.80
N HIS A 4 21.52 -14.56 -6.36
CA HIS A 4 21.01 -13.39 -5.65
C HIS A 4 19.48 -13.45 -5.72
N THR A 5 18.85 -13.91 -4.65
CA THR A 5 17.41 -13.69 -4.47
C THR A 5 17.19 -12.24 -4.10
N ASP A 6 16.40 -11.53 -4.90
CA ASP A 6 15.89 -10.21 -4.54
C ASP A 6 15.14 -10.29 -3.20
N TRP A 7 15.41 -9.34 -2.31
CA TRP A 7 14.71 -9.27 -1.03
C TRP A 7 13.28 -8.78 -1.26
N VAL A 8 12.30 -9.62 -0.91
CA VAL A 8 10.87 -9.29 -0.99
C VAL A 8 10.35 -9.00 0.42
N PRO A 9 9.81 -7.80 0.70
CA PRO A 9 9.24 -7.49 2.00
C PRO A 9 7.98 -8.32 2.25
N ASP A 10 7.89 -8.93 3.43
CA ASP A 10 6.74 -9.73 3.82
C ASP A 10 5.58 -8.84 4.28
N LEU A 11 4.52 -8.78 3.47
CA LEU A 11 3.26 -8.08 3.76
C LEU A 11 2.13 -9.04 4.20
N SER A 12 2.46 -10.28 4.57
CA SER A 12 1.50 -11.28 5.06
C SER A 12 0.87 -10.89 6.40
N THR A 13 1.60 -10.13 7.23
CA THR A 13 1.13 -9.71 8.55
C THR A 13 0.40 -8.36 8.52
N PHE A 14 -0.55 -8.19 9.44
CA PHE A 14 -1.24 -6.92 9.62
C PHE A 14 -0.28 -5.78 10.00
N ALA A 15 0.71 -6.08 10.84
CA ALA A 15 1.75 -5.14 11.24
C ALA A 15 2.55 -4.63 10.03
N SER A 16 2.98 -5.53 9.14
CA SER A 16 3.69 -5.17 7.92
C SER A 16 2.85 -4.28 7.00
N ARG A 17 1.56 -4.57 6.86
CA ARG A 17 0.64 -3.75 6.04
C ARG A 17 0.43 -2.36 6.63
N LEU A 18 0.26 -2.25 7.95
CA LEU A 18 0.19 -0.96 8.63
C LEU A 18 1.45 -0.13 8.41
N ALA A 19 2.63 -0.75 8.55
CA ALA A 19 3.89 -0.09 8.29
C ALA A 19 3.96 0.39 6.83
N ALA A 20 3.60 -0.45 5.86
CA ALA A 20 3.59 -0.09 4.45
C ALA A 20 2.67 1.12 4.16
N ILE A 21 1.47 1.16 4.73
CA ILE A 21 0.54 2.31 4.61
C ILE A 21 1.19 3.57 5.18
N ARG A 22 1.74 3.47 6.40
CA ARG A 22 2.39 4.60 7.07
C ARG A 22 3.56 5.14 6.24
N HIS A 23 4.38 4.26 5.69
CA HIS A 23 5.50 4.64 4.82
C HIS A 23 5.03 5.28 3.51
N GLN A 24 3.97 4.76 2.90
CA GLN A 24 3.36 5.34 1.70
C GLN A 24 2.82 6.76 1.95
N MET A 25 2.29 7.03 3.15
CA MET A 25 1.78 8.35 3.54
C MET A 25 2.87 9.29 4.07
N GLY A 26 4.10 8.80 4.27
CA GLY A 26 5.20 9.57 4.86
C GLY A 26 5.04 9.85 6.36
N TRP A 27 4.24 9.05 7.07
CA TRP A 27 3.92 9.26 8.49
C TRP A 27 4.89 8.52 9.42
N ASN A 28 5.10 9.05 10.62
CA ASN A 28 5.59 8.29 11.76
C ASN A 28 4.42 7.64 12.54
N ILE A 29 4.71 6.76 13.51
CA ILE A 29 3.68 6.01 14.26
C ILE A 29 2.68 6.95 14.93
N LYS A 30 3.16 8.06 15.50
CA LYS A 30 2.31 9.03 16.21
C LYS A 30 1.41 9.77 15.22
N GLU A 31 1.94 10.19 14.09
CA GLU A 31 1.20 10.86 13.03
C GLU A 31 0.14 9.96 12.41
N ALA A 32 0.46 8.70 12.12
CA ALA A 32 -0.49 7.73 11.59
C ALA A 32 -1.65 7.49 12.57
N ALA A 33 -1.34 7.31 13.85
CA ALA A 33 -2.34 7.16 14.89
C ALA A 33 -3.24 8.40 14.99
N LEU A 34 -2.66 9.61 15.02
CA LEU A 34 -3.42 10.87 15.08
C LEU A 34 -4.27 11.09 13.82
N ALA A 35 -3.73 10.81 12.64
CA ALA A 35 -4.43 10.95 11.36
C ALA A 35 -5.66 10.04 11.26
N CYS A 36 -5.62 8.87 11.92
CA CYS A 36 -6.72 7.92 12.00
C CYS A 36 -7.56 8.08 13.28
N GLY A 37 -7.28 9.04 14.17
CA GLY A 37 -8.02 9.17 15.44
C GLY A 37 -7.80 8.00 16.42
N ILE A 38 -6.69 7.28 16.29
CA ILE A 38 -6.31 6.13 17.11
C ILE A 38 -5.29 6.55 18.17
N LYS A 39 -5.30 5.91 19.34
CA LYS A 39 -4.28 6.13 20.37
C LYS A 39 -2.89 5.66 19.87
N PRO A 40 -1.82 6.47 19.99
CA PRO A 40 -0.47 6.07 19.52
C PRO A 40 0.06 4.77 20.12
N GLN A 41 -0.29 4.47 21.38
CA GLN A 41 0.08 3.21 22.03
C GLN A 41 -0.57 2.00 21.36
N SER A 42 -1.84 2.12 20.94
CA SER A 42 -2.54 1.05 20.25
C SER A 42 -1.90 0.76 18.90
N TRP A 43 -1.62 1.81 18.12
CA TRP A 43 -0.91 1.67 16.85
C TRP A 43 0.44 0.98 17.02
N ARG A 44 1.26 1.44 17.99
CA ARG A 44 2.55 0.83 18.31
C ARG A 44 2.41 -0.64 18.73
N GLY A 45 1.38 -0.99 19.51
CA GLY A 45 1.11 -2.36 19.93
C GLY A 45 0.79 -3.29 18.78
N TRP A 46 0.15 -2.80 17.73
CA TRP A 46 -0.13 -3.60 16.53
C TRP A 46 1.07 -3.71 15.59
N GLU A 47 1.79 -2.60 15.36
CA GLU A 47 2.94 -2.57 14.43
C GLU A 47 4.17 -3.28 15.02
N LEU A 48 4.45 -3.13 16.32
CA LEU A 48 5.66 -3.67 16.96
C LEU A 48 5.39 -4.83 17.91
N GLY A 49 4.20 -4.88 18.53
CA GLY A 49 3.87 -5.91 19.52
C GLY A 49 3.22 -7.17 18.93
N GLY A 50 2.88 -7.16 17.64
CA GLY A 50 2.19 -8.28 16.99
C GLY A 50 0.76 -8.52 17.50
N HIS A 51 0.22 -7.61 18.31
CA HIS A 51 -1.17 -7.69 18.78
C HIS A 51 -2.13 -7.33 17.65
N ARG A 52 -3.33 -7.91 17.67
CA ARG A 52 -4.42 -7.48 16.79
C ARG A 52 -5.39 -6.57 17.55
N PRO A 53 -5.98 -5.56 16.88
CA PRO A 53 -7.10 -4.83 17.43
C PRO A 53 -8.27 -5.75 17.75
N ARG A 54 -9.04 -5.42 18.79
CA ARG A 54 -10.29 -6.11 19.14
C ARG A 54 -11.39 -5.82 18.11
N GLU A 55 -11.53 -4.54 17.79
CA GLU A 55 -12.43 -3.99 16.75
C GLU A 55 -11.73 -4.02 15.38
N TYR A 56 -11.24 -5.20 14.97
CA TYR A 56 -10.42 -5.35 13.77
C TYR A 56 -11.11 -4.86 12.49
N PRO A 57 -12.39 -5.19 12.22
CA PRO A 57 -13.09 -4.74 11.02
C PRO A 57 -13.33 -3.22 11.01
N GLU A 58 -13.87 -2.64 12.09
CA GLU A 58 -14.15 -1.19 12.12
C GLU A 58 -12.89 -0.36 11.92
N LEU A 59 -11.79 -0.81 12.51
CA LEU A 59 -10.51 -0.13 12.40
C LEU A 59 -9.91 -0.23 10.99
N CYS A 60 -10.01 -1.39 10.34
CA CYS A 60 -9.58 -1.53 8.95
C CYS A 60 -10.38 -0.59 8.05
N GLN A 61 -11.69 -0.45 8.27
CA GLN A 61 -12.52 0.48 7.52
C GLN A 61 -12.06 1.92 7.75
N LEU A 62 -11.86 2.33 9.00
CA LEU A 62 -11.42 3.68 9.33
C LEU A 62 -10.07 4.04 8.68
N ILE A 63 -9.11 3.10 8.66
CA ILE A 63 -7.81 3.31 8.03
C ILE A 63 -7.96 3.36 6.50
N ALA A 64 -8.79 2.50 5.92
CA ALA A 64 -9.10 2.50 4.49
C ALA A 64 -9.68 3.85 4.07
N ASP A 65 -10.68 4.37 4.79
CA ASP A 65 -11.31 5.65 4.51
C ASP A 65 -10.32 6.80 4.60
N ARG A 66 -9.39 6.75 5.57
CA ARG A 66 -8.41 7.82 5.76
C ARG A 66 -7.26 7.81 4.74
N THR A 67 -6.86 6.63 4.28
CA THR A 67 -5.63 6.46 3.48
C THR A 67 -5.92 6.11 2.02
N GLY A 68 -7.15 5.75 1.68
CA GLY A 68 -7.55 5.26 0.36
C GLY A 68 -7.02 3.85 0.05
N VAL A 69 -6.49 3.14 1.05
CA VAL A 69 -6.06 1.75 0.87
C VAL A 69 -7.27 0.83 0.72
N ASP A 70 -7.11 -0.26 -0.03
CA ASP A 70 -8.15 -1.27 -0.15
C ASP A 70 -8.39 -1.97 1.21
N TYR A 71 -9.64 -1.92 1.67
CA TYR A 71 -10.07 -2.49 2.95
C TYR A 71 -9.73 -3.99 3.06
N VAL A 72 -9.99 -4.73 1.98
CA VAL A 72 -9.80 -6.19 1.98
C VAL A 72 -8.31 -6.52 2.04
N TRP A 73 -7.50 -5.82 1.24
CA TRP A 73 -6.06 -5.97 1.24
C TRP A 73 -5.50 -5.67 2.63
N LEU A 74 -5.95 -4.61 3.30
CA LEU A 74 -5.53 -4.32 4.67
C LEU A 74 -5.90 -5.47 5.63
N MET A 75 -7.11 -6.00 5.51
CA MET A 75 -7.62 -7.04 6.38
C MET A 75 -6.93 -8.40 6.16
N THR A 76 -6.66 -8.77 4.90
CA THR A 76 -6.28 -10.14 4.49
C THR A 76 -4.93 -10.26 3.79
N GLY A 77 -4.38 -9.16 3.30
CA GLY A 77 -3.19 -9.13 2.44
C GLY A 77 -3.43 -9.58 1.00
N GLN A 78 -4.67 -9.93 0.62
CA GLN A 78 -4.98 -10.37 -0.73
C GLN A 78 -5.23 -9.17 -1.65
N ASP A 79 -4.50 -9.09 -2.76
CA ASP A 79 -4.81 -8.15 -3.83
C ASP A 79 -5.98 -8.70 -4.66
N ARG A 80 -7.12 -8.01 -4.62
CA ARG A 80 -8.34 -8.39 -5.37
C ARG A 80 -8.38 -7.82 -6.78
N ARG A 81 -7.38 -7.05 -7.20
CA ARG A 81 -7.36 -6.46 -8.54
C ARG A 81 -7.13 -7.58 -9.57
N PRO A 82 -7.83 -7.54 -10.72
CA PRO A 82 -7.56 -8.48 -11.80
C PRO A 82 -6.11 -8.32 -12.26
N MET A 83 -5.47 -9.45 -12.59
CA MET A 83 -4.03 -9.51 -12.93
C MET A 83 -3.65 -8.57 -14.09
N SER A 84 -4.58 -8.29 -15.00
CA SER A 84 -4.43 -7.34 -16.10
C SER A 84 -4.23 -5.88 -15.66
N VAL A 85 -4.69 -5.48 -14.46
CA VAL A 85 -4.51 -4.14 -13.91
C VAL A 85 -3.20 -4.00 -13.12
N GLN A 86 -2.62 -5.12 -12.67
CA GLN A 86 -1.42 -5.12 -11.82
C GLN A 86 -0.14 -4.71 -12.59
N LEU A 87 -0.13 -4.78 -13.93
CA LEU A 87 1.06 -4.54 -14.77
C LEU A 87 1.30 -3.06 -15.18
N THR A 88 0.49 -2.10 -14.73
CA THR A 88 0.56 -0.72 -15.28
C THR A 88 1.52 0.24 -14.57
N ARG A 89 2.28 -0.19 -13.56
CA ARG A 89 3.23 0.67 -12.85
C ARG A 89 4.67 0.46 -13.30
N GLY A 90 4.99 0.85 -14.54
CA GLY A 90 6.36 0.72 -15.06
C GLY A 90 6.67 1.18 -16.50
N GLY A 91 5.77 1.90 -17.19
CA GLY A 91 6.03 2.38 -18.56
C GLY A 91 6.19 3.90 -18.62
N LYS A 92 7.41 4.41 -18.42
CA LYS A 92 7.77 5.77 -18.83
C LYS A 92 8.05 5.71 -20.33
N GLU A 93 7.02 5.87 -21.15
CA GLU A 93 7.15 5.97 -22.61
C GLU A 93 7.66 7.37 -22.99
N SER A 94 8.97 7.57 -22.83
CA SER A 94 9.68 8.61 -23.56
C SER A 94 9.94 8.08 -24.98
N GLY A 95 9.21 8.60 -25.95
CA GLY A 95 9.42 8.31 -27.38
C GLY A 95 9.02 9.52 -28.22
N GLY A 96 9.91 10.51 -28.29
CA GLY A 96 9.86 11.52 -29.33
C GLY A 96 10.19 10.90 -30.69
N GLY A 97 9.41 11.23 -31.71
CA GLY A 97 9.63 10.85 -33.10
C GLY A 97 8.68 11.67 -33.98
N GLY A 98 9.24 12.59 -34.75
CA GLY A 98 8.51 13.67 -35.41
C GLY A 98 7.72 13.27 -36.66
N ASN A 99 6.71 14.10 -36.91
CA ASN A 99 6.30 14.70 -38.18
C ASN A 99 6.08 13.80 -39.42
N ALA A 100 4.81 13.72 -39.84
CA ALA A 100 4.44 13.72 -41.25
C ALA A 100 3.19 14.57 -41.44
N ILE A 101 3.39 15.78 -41.96
CA ILE A 101 2.38 16.54 -42.69
C ILE A 101 2.16 15.82 -44.03
N LEU A 102 0.88 15.61 -44.42
CA LEU A 102 0.27 15.95 -45.71
C LEU A 102 -1.12 15.27 -45.86
N THR A 103 -2.13 16.13 -45.76
CA THR A 103 -3.49 16.25 -46.35
C THR A 103 -4.16 15.16 -47.24
N PRO A 104 -5.50 15.22 -47.39
CA PRO A 104 -6.37 14.18 -47.96
C PRO A 104 -6.62 14.31 -49.47
N GLU A 105 -7.04 13.20 -50.10
CA GLU A 105 -8.05 13.13 -51.19
C GLU A 105 -8.87 11.84 -51.05
#